data_AF-A0A5N6RR92-F1
#
_entry.id   AF-A0A5N6RR92-F1
#
_cell.length_a   1.000
_cell.length_b   1.000
_cell.length_c   1.000
_cell.angle_alpha   90.00
_cell.angle_beta   90.00
_cell.angle_gamma   90.00
#
_symmetry.space_group_name_H-M   'P 1'
#
loop_
_entity.id
_entity.type
_entity.pdbx_description
1 polymer ?
#
loop_
_entity_poly.entity_id
_entity_poly.type
_entity_poly.pdbx_seq_one_letter_code
_entity_poly.pdbx_strand_id
1 'polypeptide(L)'
;MAQACAVKSLKLTQCTVLNEEKLKQIFKEHDKNNDGLLSKAELKAAFNSLGSIIPSIPAFIGLFLADSNGDGFIGEDELNALAKYAHKMGYTVK
;
A
#
# COMPACT_ATOMS: atom_id res chain seq x y z
N MET A 1 28.38 15.77 -37.26
CA MET A 1 26.95 15.39 -37.44
C MET A 1 26.76 14.13 -36.61
N ALA A 2 26.26 14.24 -35.36
CA ALA A 2 24.84 14.03 -35.00
C ALA A 2 24.37 12.64 -35.48
N GLN A 3 23.92 11.66 -34.68
CA GLN A 3 23.29 11.59 -33.36
C GLN A 3 23.50 10.17 -32.81
N ALA A 4 23.91 10.02 -31.54
CA ALA A 4 23.07 9.71 -30.38
C ALA A 4 22.93 8.20 -30.07
N CYS A 5 23.37 7.87 -28.86
CA CYS A 5 23.30 6.59 -28.17
C CYS A 5 21.86 6.07 -28.10
N ALA A 6 21.58 4.93 -28.72
CA ALA A 6 20.32 4.21 -28.52
C ALA A 6 20.37 3.47 -27.18
N VAL A 7 20.20 4.21 -26.08
CA VAL A 7 19.75 3.63 -24.81
C VAL A 7 18.38 3.01 -25.06
N LYS A 8 18.31 1.67 -24.97
CA LYS A 8 17.07 0.91 -25.11
C LYS A 8 16.07 1.35 -24.04
N SER A 9 15.22 2.30 -24.43
CA SER A 9 13.85 2.59 -24.01
C SER A 9 13.35 1.86 -22.74
N LEU A 10 13.53 2.55 -21.62
CA LEU A 10 12.56 2.76 -20.54
C LEU A 10 11.38 1.77 -20.48
N LYS A 11 11.53 0.68 -19.73
CA LYS A 11 10.40 -0.17 -19.29
C LYS A 11 10.60 -0.73 -17.87
N LEU A 12 11.07 0.10 -16.94
CA LEU A 12 11.25 -0.34 -15.54
C LEU A 12 10.82 0.67 -14.46
N THR A 13 10.13 1.76 -14.80
CA THR A 13 9.75 2.78 -13.79
C THR A 13 8.24 3.02 -13.67
N GLN A 14 7.40 2.33 -14.46
CA GLN A 14 5.96 2.64 -14.54
C GLN A 14 5.02 1.50 -14.10
N CYS A 15 5.50 0.45 -13.44
CA CYS A 15 4.63 -0.65 -12.95
C CYS A 15 4.55 -0.79 -11.42
N THR A 16 5.41 -0.13 -10.64
CA THR A 16 5.36 -0.22 -9.17
C THR A 16 4.56 0.94 -8.56
N VAL A 17 4.73 2.15 -9.07
CA VAL A 17 4.07 3.36 -8.56
C VAL A 17 2.54 3.23 -8.66
N LEU A 18 2.03 2.74 -9.80
CA LEU A 18 0.59 2.50 -9.99
C LEU A 18 0.03 1.48 -8.99
N ASN A 19 0.83 0.51 -8.55
CA ASN A 19 0.38 -0.51 -7.62
C ASN A 19 0.33 0.03 -6.18
N GLU A 20 1.34 0.80 -5.76
CA GLU A 20 1.35 1.46 -4.46
C GLU A 20 0.20 2.47 -4.35
N GLU A 21 -0.03 3.29 -5.37
CA GLU A 21 -1.12 4.27 -5.37
C GLU A 21 -2.51 3.62 -5.37
N LYS A 22 -2.71 2.54 -6.14
CA LYS A 22 -3.96 1.78 -6.09
C LYS A 22 -4.18 1.11 -4.74
N LEU A 23 -3.12 0.56 -4.12
CA LEU A 23 -3.21 -0.01 -2.78
C LEU A 23 -3.59 1.06 -1.77
N LYS A 24 -2.96 2.25 -1.81
CA LYS A 24 -3.36 3.40 -0.98
C LYS A 24 -4.82 3.75 -1.16
N GLN A 25 -5.32 3.77 -2.40
CA GLN A 25 -6.72 4.05 -2.67
C GLN A 25 -7.64 3.00 -2.04
N ILE A 26 -7.34 1.71 -2.19
CA ILE A 26 -8.14 0.63 -1.58
C ILE A 26 -8.15 0.75 -0.06
N PHE A 27 -6.99 1.05 0.54
CA PHE A 27 -6.90 1.27 1.97
C PHE A 27 -7.75 2.48 2.39
N LYS A 28 -7.70 3.60 1.66
CA LYS A 28 -8.57 4.75 1.90
C LYS A 28 -10.06 4.44 1.71
N GLU A 29 -10.43 3.60 0.74
CA GLU A 29 -11.83 3.19 0.55
C GLU A 29 -12.36 2.31 1.69
N HIS A 30 -11.46 1.74 2.51
CA HIS A 30 -11.81 0.97 3.69
C HIS A 30 -11.92 1.79 4.97
N ASP A 31 -11.49 3.06 4.97
CA ASP A 31 -11.78 4.02 6.02
C ASP A 31 -13.29 4.34 6.00
N LYS A 32 -14.05 3.70 6.91
CA LYS A 32 -15.52 3.76 6.93
C LYS A 32 -16.01 4.98 7.69
N ASN A 33 -15.30 5.36 8.72
CA ASN A 33 -15.58 6.54 9.52
C ASN A 33 -15.09 7.84 8.86
N ASN A 34 -14.30 7.75 7.78
CA ASN A 34 -13.74 8.87 7.02
C ASN A 34 -13.01 9.87 7.92
N ASP A 35 -12.31 9.37 8.94
CA ASP A 35 -11.48 10.19 9.81
C ASP A 35 -10.06 10.38 9.24
N GLY A 36 -9.75 9.71 8.12
CA GLY A 36 -8.43 9.73 7.49
C GLY A 36 -7.44 8.81 8.18
N LEU A 37 -7.88 8.00 9.14
CA LEU A 37 -7.05 7.09 9.93
C LEU A 37 -7.55 5.66 9.74
N LEU A 38 -6.64 4.75 9.39
CA LEU A 38 -6.98 3.34 9.25
C LEU A 38 -6.81 2.63 10.58
N SER A 39 -7.94 2.25 11.19
CA SER A 39 -7.93 1.40 12.38
C SER A 39 -7.53 -0.04 12.04
N LYS A 40 -7.06 -0.79 13.04
CA LYS A 40 -6.75 -2.22 12.90
C LYS A 40 -7.91 -3.04 12.30
N ALA A 41 -9.15 -2.68 12.62
CA ALA A 41 -10.34 -3.36 12.11
C ALA A 41 -10.53 -3.12 10.60
N GLU A 42 -10.32 -1.89 10.14
CA GLU A 42 -10.45 -1.51 8.75
C GLU A 42 -9.30 -2.04 7.91
N LEU A 43 -8.07 -2.00 8.44
CA LEU A 43 -6.90 -2.69 7.89
C LEU A 43 -7.19 -4.17 7.65
N LYS A 44 -7.77 -4.85 8.64
CA LYS A 44 -8.15 -6.25 8.52
C LYS A 44 -9.19 -6.46 7.41
N ALA A 45 -10.18 -5.58 7.30
CA ALA A 45 -11.16 -5.64 6.21
C ALA A 45 -10.51 -5.41 4.83
N ALA A 46 -9.57 -4.46 4.72
CA ALA A 46 -8.83 -4.19 3.50
C ALA A 46 -7.99 -5.40 3.06
N PHE A 47 -7.21 -6.00 3.98
CA PHE A 47 -6.44 -7.21 3.67
C PHE A 47 -7.33 -8.42 3.34
N ASN A 48 -8.52 -8.50 3.92
CA ASN A 48 -9.50 -9.51 3.55
C ASN A 48 -10.00 -9.30 2.11
N SER A 49 -10.29 -8.05 1.73
CA SER A 49 -10.69 -7.69 0.36
C SER A 49 -9.57 -7.91 -0.67
N LEU A 50 -8.31 -7.79 -0.25
CA LEU A 50 -7.14 -8.10 -1.07
C LEU A 50 -6.89 -9.61 -1.22
N GLY A 51 -7.73 -10.46 -0.61
CA GLY A 51 -7.67 -11.92 -0.74
C GLY A 51 -6.73 -12.60 0.25
N SER A 52 -6.39 -11.95 1.37
CA SER A 52 -5.62 -12.59 2.43
C SER A 52 -6.43 -13.66 3.16
N ILE A 53 -5.85 -14.86 3.32
CA ILE A 53 -6.49 -15.99 4.02
C ILE A 53 -6.64 -15.70 5.51
N ILE A 54 -5.67 -15.01 6.11
CA ILE A 54 -5.65 -14.68 7.54
C ILE A 54 -5.36 -13.18 7.66
N PRO A 55 -6.35 -12.30 7.46
CA PRO A 55 -6.13 -10.85 7.38
C PRO A 55 -5.64 -10.23 8.69
N SER A 56 -5.84 -10.90 9.83
CA SER A 56 -5.35 -10.43 11.14
C SER A 56 -3.83 -10.30 11.21
N ILE A 57 -3.09 -11.19 10.54
CA ILE A 57 -1.62 -11.22 10.57
C ILE A 57 -1.00 -10.07 9.76
N PRO A 58 -1.29 -9.89 8.46
CA PRO A 58 -0.76 -8.78 7.68
C PRO A 58 -1.32 -7.43 8.15
N ALA A 59 -2.55 -7.37 8.71
CA ALA A 59 -3.05 -6.16 9.35
C ALA A 59 -2.21 -5.76 10.56
N PHE A 60 -1.88 -6.72 11.44
CA PHE A 60 -1.07 -6.44 12.62
C PHE A 60 0.38 -6.08 12.26
N ILE A 61 1.00 -6.84 11.36
CA ILE A 61 2.38 -6.57 10.91
C ILE A 61 2.44 -5.26 10.13
N GLY A 62 1.49 -5.02 9.23
CA GLY A 62 1.40 -3.79 8.45
C GLY A 62 1.20 -2.57 9.32
N LEU A 63 0.32 -2.65 10.32
CA LEU A 63 0.15 -1.62 11.34
C LEU A 63 1.46 -1.39 12.08
N PHE A 64 2.06 -2.43 12.68
CA PHE A 64 3.28 -2.30 13.47
C PHE A 64 4.49 -1.76 12.68
N LEU A 65 4.54 -1.99 11.36
CA LEU A 65 5.62 -1.50 10.50
C LEU A 65 5.40 -0.08 10.00
N ALA A 66 4.15 0.35 9.86
CA ALA A 66 3.82 1.66 9.30
C ALA A 66 3.51 2.70 10.39
N ASP A 67 2.91 2.29 11.51
CA ASP A 67 2.63 3.09 12.71
C ASP A 67 3.95 3.54 13.35
N SER A 68 4.39 4.73 12.96
CA SER A 68 5.65 5.34 13.41
C SER A 68 5.41 6.30 14.56
N ASN A 69 4.19 6.85 14.66
CA ASN A 69 3.79 7.73 15.75
C ASN A 69 3.33 6.95 17.01
N GLY A 70 3.03 5.65 16.88
CA GLY A 70 2.64 4.76 17.96
C GLY A 70 1.20 4.96 18.44
N ASP A 71 0.32 5.54 17.62
CA ASP A 71 -1.07 5.82 18.01
C ASP A 71 -1.99 4.60 17.81
N GLY A 72 -1.52 3.55 17.13
CA GLY A 72 -2.29 2.34 16.83
C GLY A 72 -3.21 2.48 15.62
N PHE A 73 -3.08 3.55 14.85
CA PHE A 73 -3.77 3.83 13.60
C PHE A 73 -2.74 4.03 12.49
N ILE A 74 -3.21 4.03 11.23
CA ILE A 74 -2.38 4.41 10.09
C ILE A 74 -2.92 5.69 9.51
N GLY A 75 -2.17 6.78 9.71
CA GLY A 75 -2.48 8.08 9.11
C GLY A 75 -2.05 8.18 7.65
N GLU A 76 -2.29 9.33 7.05
CA GLU A 76 -1.95 9.61 5.65
C GLU A 76 -0.44 9.54 5.34
N ASP A 77 0.39 10.00 6.27
CA ASP A 77 1.86 9.95 6.17
C ASP A 77 2.38 8.50 6.23
N GLU A 78 1.72 7.65 7.02
CA GLU A 78 2.09 6.26 7.28
C GLU A 78 1.49 5.30 6.26
N LEU A 79 0.38 5.70 5.62
CA LEU A 79 -0.29 4.95 4.57
C LEU A 79 0.65 4.56 3.42
N ASN A 80 1.65 5.41 3.14
CA ASN A 80 2.69 5.11 2.16
C ASN A 80 3.57 3.93 2.58
N ALA A 81 3.92 3.81 3.86
CA ALA A 81 4.67 2.67 4.38
C ALA A 81 3.83 1.39 4.32
N LEU A 82 2.54 1.49 4.66
CA LEU A 82 1.60 0.37 4.55
C LEU A 82 1.45 -0.13 3.11
N ALA A 83 1.27 0.78 2.15
CA ALA A 83 1.15 0.42 0.73
C ALA A 83 2.42 -0.26 0.20
N LYS A 84 3.60 0.23 0.61
CA LYS A 84 4.90 -0.40 0.30
C LYS A 84 5.00 -1.80 0.88
N TYR A 85 4.57 -1.98 2.13
CA TYR A 85 4.53 -3.29 2.77
C TYR A 85 3.62 -4.26 2.01
N ALA A 86 2.39 -3.83 1.68
CA ALA A 86 1.44 -4.64 0.92
C ALA A 86 1.99 -5.02 -0.47
N HIS A 87 2.61 -4.07 -1.18
CA HIS A 87 3.26 -4.33 -2.45
C HIS A 87 4.40 -5.35 -2.32
N LYS A 88 5.25 -5.21 -1.30
CA LYS A 88 6.36 -6.13 -1.01
C LYS A 88 5.90 -7.54 -0.65
N MET A 89 4.75 -7.66 0.01
CA MET A 89 4.11 -8.94 0.33
C MET A 89 3.45 -9.61 -0.88
N GLY A 90 3.43 -8.95 -2.05
CA GLY A 90 2.86 -9.50 -3.28
C GLY A 90 1.35 -9.30 -3.42
N TYR A 91 0.74 -8.45 -2.58
CA TYR A 91 -0.64 -8.05 -2.79
C TYR A 91 -0.70 -7.16 -4.04
N THR A 92 -1.46 -7.59 -5.04
CA THR A 92 -1.68 -6.86 -6.27
C THR A 92 -3.17 -6.65 -6.50
N VAL A 93 -3.52 -5.47 -7.00
CA VAL A 93 -4.88 -5.15 -7.41
C VAL A 93 -5.08 -5.74 -8.81
N LYS A 94 -5.97 -6.73 -8.91
CA LYS A 94 -6.32 -7.38 -10.18
C LYS A 94 -7.01 -6.42 -11.15
#